data_AF-A0A7C6Z4X5-F1
#
_entry.id   AF-A0A7C6Z4X5-F1
#
_cell.length_a   1.000
_cell.length_b   1.000
_cell.length_c   1.000
_cell.angle_alpha   90.00
_cell.angle_beta   90.00
_cell.angle_gamma   90.00
#
_symmetry.space_group_name_H-M   'P 1'
#
loop_
_entity.id
_entity.type
_entity.pdbx_description
1 polymer ?
#
loop_
_entity_poly.entity_id
_entity_poly.type
_entity_poly.pdbx_seq_one_letter_code
_entity_poly.pdbx_strand_id
1 'polypeptide(L)'
;MSFQSDFQILHGEIKKLGKLDQHNINGTKKFSVLKDQILTILKASFGETSREYRVVELTNSPATVLKVMNHISARSAALTCQGFAVNI
;
A
#
# COMPACT_ATOMS: atom_id res chain seq x y z
N MET A 1 2.84 5.62 16.35
CA MET A 1 2.87 4.52 15.36
C MET A 1 3.73 4.96 14.19
N SER A 2 4.62 4.11 13.68
CA SER A 2 5.53 4.46 12.60
C SER A 2 4.90 4.06 11.27
N PHE A 3 4.76 5.02 10.35
CA PHE A 3 4.26 4.76 8.99
C PHE A 3 4.93 3.54 8.36
N GLN A 4 6.25 3.41 8.54
CA GLN A 4 7.03 2.36 7.91
C GLN A 4 6.74 0.96 8.47
N SER A 5 6.51 0.82 9.78
CA SER A 5 6.16 -0.48 10.38
C SER A 5 4.78 -0.94 9.92
N ASP A 6 3.80 -0.03 9.98
CA ASP A 6 2.41 -0.35 9.69
C ASP A 6 2.25 -0.64 8.19
N PHE A 7 2.94 0.13 7.35
CA PHE A 7 2.98 -0.09 5.91
C PHE A 7 3.59 -1.46 5.53
N GLN A 8 4.69 -1.87 6.17
CA GLN A 8 5.32 -3.18 5.94
C GLN A 8 4.38 -4.34 6.33
N ILE A 9 3.67 -4.21 7.45
CA ILE A 9 2.71 -5.22 7.90
C ILE A 9 1.59 -5.38 6.87
N LEU A 10 0.92 -4.28 6.50
CA LEU A 10 -0.17 -4.31 5.54
C LEU A 10 0.27 -4.76 4.15
N HIS A 11 1.51 -4.42 3.74
CA HIS A 11 2.09 -4.88 2.48
C HIS A 11 2.21 -6.41 2.44
N GLY A 12 2.68 -7.00 3.54
CA GLY A 12 2.76 -8.46 3.68
C GLY A 12 1.38 -9.12 3.65
N GLU A 13 0.39 -8.52 4.31
CA GLU A 13 -0.96 -9.07 4.36
C GLU A 13 -1.69 -9.02 3.02
N ILE A 14 -1.61 -7.89 2.31
CA ILE A 14 -2.23 -7.78 0.98
C ILE A 14 -1.52 -8.65 -0.05
N LYS A 15 -0.20 -8.85 0.09
CA LYS A 15 0.57 -9.79 -0.75
C LYS A 15 0.14 -11.23 -0.53
N LYS A 16 -0.17 -11.63 0.70
CA LYS A 16 -0.74 -12.96 1.00
C LYS A 16 -2.12 -13.11 0.40
N LEU A 17 -2.95 -12.06 0.49
CA LEU A 17 -4.29 -12.07 -0.08
C LEU A 17 -4.28 -12.16 -1.61
N GLY A 18 -3.37 -11.46 -2.28
CA GLY A 18 -3.22 -11.54 -3.74
C GLY A 18 -2.72 -12.90 -4.25
N LYS A 19 -2.16 -13.75 -3.37
CA LYS A 19 -1.80 -15.15 -3.67
C LYS A 19 -2.91 -16.14 -3.36
N LEU A 20 -3.90 -15.74 -2.57
CA LEU A 20 -5.07 -16.57 -2.27
C LEU A 20 -6.10 -16.38 -3.39
N ASP A 21 -6.71 -17.50 -3.78
CA ASP A 21 -7.63 -17.58 -4.90
C ASP A 21 -8.78 -16.56 -4.77
N GLN A 22 -9.01 -15.76 -5.82
CA GLN A 22 -9.96 -14.64 -5.84
C GLN A 22 -11.43 -15.07 -5.64
N HIS A 23 -11.70 -16.38 -5.67
CA HIS A 23 -13.03 -16.97 -5.52
C HIS A 23 -13.45 -17.24 -4.07
N ASN A 24 -12.59 -16.97 -3.08
CA ASN A 24 -12.93 -17.17 -1.68
C ASN A 24 -13.71 -15.96 -1.12
N ILE A 25 -14.99 -16.14 -0.78
CA ILE A 25 -15.85 -15.14 -0.12
C ILE A 25 -15.23 -14.63 1.20
N ASN A 26 -14.41 -15.44 1.87
CA ASN A 26 -13.68 -14.99 3.05
C ASN A 26 -12.55 -13.98 2.69
N GLY A 27 -12.02 -14.08 1.48
CA GLY A 27 -11.00 -13.17 0.94
C GLY A 27 -11.54 -11.76 0.69
N THR A 28 -12.82 -11.61 0.29
CA THR A 28 -13.41 -10.29 0.02
C THR A 28 -13.66 -9.48 1.29
N LYS A 29 -14.16 -10.12 2.36
CA LYS A 29 -14.29 -9.46 3.69
C LYS A 29 -12.93 -9.04 4.23
N LYS A 30 -11.95 -9.94 4.16
CA LYS A 30 -10.57 -9.65 4.59
C LYS A 30 -9.94 -8.54 3.75
N PHE A 31 -10.22 -8.50 2.45
CA PHE A 31 -9.75 -7.43 1.58
C PHE A 31 -10.30 -6.06 2.01
N SER A 32 -11.61 -5.96 2.30
CA SER A 32 -12.23 -4.70 2.70
C SER A 32 -11.55 -4.10 3.93
N VAL A 33 -11.34 -4.91 4.97
CA VAL A 33 -10.69 -4.47 6.21
C VAL A 33 -9.25 -4.00 5.93
N LEU A 34 -8.49 -4.78 5.15
CA LEU A 34 -7.13 -4.41 4.77
C LEU A 34 -7.08 -3.12 3.96
N LYS A 35 -8.03 -2.94 3.03
CA LYS A 35 -8.14 -1.75 2.19
C LYS A 35 -8.37 -0.51 3.06
N ASP A 36 -9.27 -0.56 4.04
CA ASP A 36 -9.55 0.57 4.93
C ASP A 36 -8.33 0.96 5.78
N GLN A 37 -7.59 -0.04 6.28
CA GLN A 37 -6.34 0.20 7.00
C GLN A 37 -5.27 0.85 6.09
N ILE A 38 -5.13 0.36 4.86
CA ILE A 38 -4.21 0.95 3.88
C ILE A 38 -4.63 2.38 3.55
N LEU A 39 -5.92 2.65 3.32
CA LEU A 39 -6.43 4.00 3.07
C LEU A 39 -6.14 4.95 4.24
N THR A 40 -6.32 4.48 5.48
CA THR A 40 -6.00 5.27 6.68
C THR A 40 -4.53 5.71 6.68
N ILE A 41 -3.62 4.79 6.37
CA ILE A 41 -2.18 5.09 6.28
C ILE A 41 -1.88 6.04 5.11
N LEU A 42 -2.43 5.78 3.92
CA LEU A 42 -2.21 6.61 2.75
C LEU A 42 -2.74 8.04 2.94
N LYS A 43 -3.90 8.20 3.58
CA LYS A 43 -4.46 9.49 3.93
C LYS A 43 -3.57 10.24 4.91
N ALA A 44 -3.07 9.57 5.95
CA ALA A 44 -2.18 10.17 6.93
C ALA A 44 -0.83 10.61 6.34
N SER A 45 -0.31 9.90 5.32
CA SER A 45 1.03 10.13 4.80
C SER A 45 1.11 10.93 3.50
N PHE A 46 0.13 10.79 2.61
CA PHE A 46 0.12 11.45 1.30
C PHE A 46 -1.09 12.38 1.11
N GLY A 47 -2.10 12.28 1.98
CA GLY A 47 -3.36 13.02 1.86
C GLY A 47 -4.38 12.31 0.97
N GLU A 48 -5.64 12.67 1.18
CA GLU A 48 -6.81 12.14 0.46
C GLU A 48 -6.84 12.53 -1.02
N THR A 49 -6.19 13.63 -1.39
CA THR A 49 -6.05 14.08 -2.78
C THR A 49 -4.89 13.40 -3.52
N SER A 50 -4.12 12.54 -2.85
CA SER A 50 -3.00 11.83 -3.49
C SER A 50 -3.49 10.82 -4.52
N ARG A 51 -2.66 10.61 -5.55
CA ARG A 51 -2.95 9.62 -6.59
C ARG A 51 -3.01 8.22 -5.99
N GLU A 52 -2.13 7.92 -5.05
CA GLU A 52 -2.01 6.66 -4.37
C GLU A 52 -3.27 6.34 -3.57
N TYR A 53 -3.78 7.30 -2.78
CA TYR A 53 -5.03 7.15 -2.04
C TYR A 53 -6.20 6.87 -2.99
N ARG A 54 -6.38 7.71 -4.01
CA ARG A 54 -7.53 7.63 -4.92
C ARG A 54 -7.55 6.34 -5.75
N VAL A 55 -6.39 5.82 -6.14
CA VAL A 55 -6.32 4.52 -6.84
C VAL A 55 -6.73 3.38 -5.92
N VAL A 56 -6.32 3.39 -4.66
CA VAL A 56 -6.71 2.36 -3.67
C VAL A 56 -8.19 2.48 -3.32
N GLU A 57 -8.72 3.69 -3.20
CA GLU A 57 -10.13 3.96 -2.91
C GLU A 57 -11.06 3.39 -4.01
N LEU A 58 -10.73 3.63 -5.28
CA LEU A 58 -11.59 3.26 -6.40
C LEU A 58 -11.45 1.79 -6.82
N THR A 59 -10.36 1.11 -6.47
CA THR A 59 -10.13 -0.27 -6.89
C THR A 59 -10.80 -1.27 -5.94
N ASN A 60 -11.38 -2.32 -6.52
CA ASN A 60 -11.82 -3.53 -5.78
C ASN A 60 -10.86 -4.71 -5.95
N SER A 61 -9.71 -4.49 -6.61
CA SER A 61 -8.72 -5.53 -6.87
C SER A 61 -7.56 -5.46 -5.85
N PRO A 62 -7.32 -6.54 -5.07
CA PRO A 62 -6.14 -6.65 -4.19
C PRO A 62 -4.81 -6.51 -4.94
N ALA A 63 -4.75 -7.00 -6.18
CA ALA A 63 -3.55 -6.93 -7.02
C ALA A 63 -3.18 -5.48 -7.36
N THR A 64 -4.18 -4.62 -7.62
CA THR A 64 -3.96 -3.19 -7.85
C THR A 64 -3.46 -2.49 -6.58
N VAL A 65 -4.03 -2.80 -5.41
CA VAL A 65 -3.57 -2.24 -4.13
C VAL A 65 -2.12 -2.62 -3.87
N LEU A 66 -1.75 -3.90 -4.09
CA LEU A 66 -0.36 -4.35 -3.96
C LEU A 66 0.59 -3.62 -4.91
N LYS A 67 0.19 -3.33 -6.15
CA LYS A 67 1.00 -2.54 -7.10
C LYS A 67 1.26 -1.13 -6.59
N VAL A 68 0.24 -0.47 -6.02
CA VAL A 68 0.40 0.88 -5.44
C VAL A 68 1.39 0.84 -4.29
N MET A 69 1.26 -0.14 -3.38
CA MET A 69 2.20 -0.25 -2.27
C MET A 69 3.63 -0.56 -2.74
N ASN A 70 3.81 -1.42 -3.75
CA ASN A 70 5.13 -1.65 -4.36
C ASN A 70 5.72 -0.36 -4.95
N HIS A 71 4.90 0.46 -5.61
CA HIS A 71 5.33 1.75 -6.16
C HIS A 71 5.81 2.69 -5.05
N ILE A 72 5.08 2.77 -3.94
CA ILE A 72 5.48 3.59 -2.78
C ILE A 72 6.80 3.08 -2.19
N SER A 73 6.95 1.76 -1.96
CA SER A 73 8.20 1.18 -1.47
C SER A 73 9.39 1.51 -2.37
N ALA A 74 9.23 1.36 -3.69
CA ALA A 74 10.27 1.64 -4.67
C ALA A 74 10.64 3.13 -4.71
N ARG A 75 9.62 4.03 -4.65
CA ARG A 75 9.84 5.47 -4.59
C ARG A 75 10.55 5.89 -3.31
N SER A 76 10.13 5.34 -2.16
CA SER A 76 10.77 5.62 -0.88
C SER A 76 12.23 5.19 -0.90
N ALA A 77 12.54 3.98 -1.40
CA ALA A 77 13.93 3.51 -1.53
C ALA A 77 14.76 4.42 -2.46
N ALA A 78 14.19 4.87 -3.57
CA ALA A 78 14.85 5.80 -4.49
C ALA A 78 15.16 7.16 -3.82
N LEU A 79 14.22 7.69 -3.02
CA LEU A 79 14.43 8.92 -2.26
C LEU A 79 15.52 8.77 -1.19
N THR A 80 15.59 7.62 -0.51
CA THR A 80 16.67 7.34 0.44
C THR A 80 18.02 7.24 -0.26
N CYS A 81 18.09 6.68 -1.47
CA CYS A 81 19.32 6.61 -2.26
C CYS A 81 19.75 7.98 -2.82
N GLN A 82 18.80 8.85 -3.18
CA GLN A 82 19.11 10.20 -3.68
C GLN A 82 19.65 11.14 -2.60
N GLY A 83 19.33 10.92 -1.33
CA GLY A 83 19.89 11.69 -0.21
C GLY A 83 21.41 11.55 -0.03
N PHE A 84 22.02 10.49 -0.57
CA PHE A 84 23.49 10.30 -0.55
C PHE A 84 24.20 10.87 -1.79
N ALA A 85 23.46 11.32 -2.81
CA ALA A 85 24.03 11.75 -4.09
C ALA A 85 24.23 13.28 -4.22
N VAL A 86 23.92 14.06 -3.18
CA VAL A 86 24.16 15.52 -3.12
C VAL A 86 25.17 15.87 -2.03
N ASN A 87 26.38 15.37 -2.16
CA ASN A 87 27.54 15.95 -1.48
C ASN A 87 28.78 15.76 -2.36
N ILE A 88 28.92 16.62 -3.38
CA ILE A 88 30.17 16.86 -4.11
C ILE A 88 30.42 18.36 -4.04
#